data_AF-A0A7Y5S8K1-F1
#
_entry.id   AF-A0A7Y5S8K1-F1
#
_cell.length_a   1.000
_cell.length_b   1.000
_cell.length_c   1.000
_cell.angle_alpha   90.00
_cell.angle_beta   90.00
_cell.angle_gamma   90.00
#
_symmetry.space_group_name_H-M   'P 1'
#
loop_
_entity.id
_entity.type
_entity.pdbx_description
1 polymer ?
#
loop_
_entity_poly.entity_id
_entity_poly.type
_entity_poly.pdbx_seq_one_letter_code
_entity_poly.pdbx_strand_id
1 'polypeptide(L)' 'MANLNNFDANNVDPSVALDPIPAGKYIAVITETEMKPTKTGGGKYLQLTFQVLDGEYKGRLVWA' A
#
# COMPACT_ATOMS: atom_id res chain seq x y z
N MET A 1 -25.94 8.06 -20.38
CA MET A 1 -24.77 7.57 -21.13
C MET A 1 -23.63 8.55 -20.87
N ALA A 2 -22.70 8.21 -19.97
CA ALA A 2 -21.63 9.14 -19.58
C ALA A 2 -20.51 9.10 -20.65
N ASN A 3 -20.15 10.26 -21.20
CA ASN A 3 -19.08 10.41 -22.19
C ASN A 3 -17.72 10.42 -21.49
N LEU A 4 -16.79 9.54 -21.91
CA LEU A 4 -15.41 9.46 -21.39
C LEU A 4 -14.38 10.17 -22.29
N ASN A 5 -14.78 11.21 -23.04
CA ASN A 5 -13.93 11.86 -24.05
C ASN A 5 -12.82 12.79 -23.50
N ASN A 6 -12.47 12.72 -22.21
CA ASN A 6 -11.46 13.60 -21.61
C ASN A 6 -10.52 12.88 -20.63
N PHE A 7 -10.40 11.55 -20.71
CA PHE A 7 -9.42 10.80 -19.93
C PHE A 7 -8.16 10.56 -20.77
N ASP A 8 -7.17 11.44 -20.61
CA ASP A 8 -5.85 11.30 -21.22
C ASP A 8 -4.93 10.52 -20.29
N ALA A 9 -4.72 9.23 -20.60
CA ALA A 9 -3.91 8.31 -19.82
C ALA A 9 -2.41 8.68 -19.77
N ASN A 10 -1.94 9.63 -20.59
CA ASN A 10 -0.54 10.08 -20.60
C ASN A 10 -0.24 11.14 -19.53
N ASN A 11 -1.27 11.83 -19.01
CA ASN A 11 -1.15 12.82 -17.93
C ASN A 11 -1.43 12.24 -16.55
N VAL A 12 -1.75 10.94 -16.48
CA VAL A 12 -1.89 10.25 -15.20
C VAL A 12 -0.51 9.77 -14.83
N ASP A 13 0.10 10.39 -13.81
CA ASP A 13 1.32 9.87 -13.21
C ASP A 13 1.14 8.37 -12.98
N PRO A 14 2.04 7.52 -13.51
CA PRO A 14 1.89 6.08 -13.39
C PRO A 14 1.76 5.78 -11.92
N SER A 15 0.58 5.28 -11.53
CA SER A 15 0.25 4.86 -10.18
C SER A 15 1.49 4.18 -9.63
N VAL A 16 2.11 4.77 -8.60
CA VAL A 16 3.37 4.29 -8.03
C VAL A 16 3.19 2.80 -7.79
N ALA A 17 3.80 1.99 -8.66
CA ALA A 17 3.46 0.60 -8.76
C ALA A 17 3.66 -0.02 -7.38
N LEU A 18 2.61 -0.60 -6.80
CA LEU A 18 2.62 -1.24 -5.49
C LEU A 18 3.41 -2.56 -5.56
N ASP A 19 4.54 -2.53 -6.24
CA ASP A 19 5.46 -3.65 -6.33
C ASP A 19 6.02 -3.93 -4.94
N PRO A 20 6.19 -5.23 -4.60
CA PRO A 20 6.85 -5.60 -3.37
C PRO A 20 8.25 -5.00 -3.36
N ILE A 21 8.60 -4.35 -2.25
CA ILE A 21 9.97 -3.92 -2.03
C ILE A 21 10.85 -5.18 -1.88
N PRO A 22 12.09 -5.17 -2.41
CA PRO A 22 12.99 -6.31 -2.27
C PRO A 22 13.23 -6.65 -0.79
N ALA A 23 13.56 -7.91 -0.51
CA ALA A 23 13.87 -8.33 0.85
C ALA A 23 15.14 -7.61 1.33
N GLY A 24 15.03 -6.89 2.44
CA GLY A 24 16.11 -6.05 2.94
C GLY A 24 15.82 -5.52 4.34
N LYS A 25 16.74 -4.71 4.86
CA LYS A 25 16.56 -3.99 6.12
C LYS A 25 16.16 -2.56 5.82
N TYR A 26 15.00 -2.16 6.33
CA TYR A 26 14.46 -0.82 6.14
C TYR A 26 14.12 -0.22 7.49
N ILE A 27 14.38 1.09 7.62
CA ILE A 27 13.84 1.85 8.75
C ILE A 27 12.39 2.17 8.39
N ALA A 28 11.46 1.61 9.13
CA ALA A 28 10.03 1.82 8.92
C ALA A 28 9.34 2.18 10.23
N VAL A 29 8.24 2.93 10.12
CA VAL A 29 7.34 3.25 11.24
C VAL A 29 6.00 2.57 11.01
N ILE A 30 5.37 2.11 12.09
CA ILE A 30 3.99 1.62 12.02
C ILE A 30 3.08 2.84 11.99
N THR A 31 2.36 3.03 10.90
CA THR A 31 1.41 4.16 10.75
C THR A 31 0.01 3.78 11.20
N GLU A 32 -0.37 2.50 11.05
CA GLU A 32 -1.70 2.02 11.39
C GLU A 32 -1.67 0.59 11.93
N THR A 33 -2.64 0.30 12.79
CA THR A 33 -2.89 -1.03 13.36
C THR A 33 -4.40 -1.29 13.35
N GLU A 34 -4.86 -2.31 12.64
CA GLU A 34 -6.28 -2.62 12.51
C GLU A 34 -6.55 -4.09 12.77
N MET A 35 -7.50 -4.41 13.66
CA MET A 35 -7.97 -5.79 13.82
C MET A 35 -9.09 -6.09 12.83
N LYS A 36 -8.74 -6.77 11.74
CA LYS A 36 -9.71 -7.17 10.71
C LYS A 36 -10.27 -8.56 10.98
N PRO A 37 -11.58 -8.79 10.73
CA PRO A 37 -12.14 -10.12 10.77
C PRO A 37 -11.53 -10.97 9.63
N THR A 38 -11.21 -12.22 9.92
CA THR A 38 -10.84 -13.20 8.91
C THR A 38 -12.02 -13.44 7.98
N LYS A 39 -11.73 -13.69 6.70
CA LYS A 39 -12.75 -13.91 5.67
C LYS A 39 -13.69 -15.09 6.01
N THR A 40 -13.21 -16.05 6.81
CA THR A 40 -13.94 -17.23 7.28
C THR A 40 -14.71 -16.99 8.59
N GLY A 41 -14.69 -15.78 9.16
CA GLY A 41 -15.50 -15.39 10.32
C GLY A 41 -15.08 -15.97 11.68
N GLY A 42 -14.12 -16.91 11.71
CA GLY A 42 -13.72 -17.63 12.91
C GLY A 42 -12.62 -16.95 13.76
N GLY A 43 -12.04 -15.85 13.27
CA GLY A 43 -10.95 -15.15 13.96
C GLY A 43 -10.74 -13.73 13.48
N LYS A 44 -9.86 -12.99 14.16
CA LYS A 44 -9.39 -11.66 13.76
C LYS A 44 -7.90 -11.75 13.46
N TYR A 45 -7.44 -11.05 12.43
CA TYR A 45 -6.01 -10.82 12.20
C TYR A 45 -5.70 -9.35 12.47
N LEU A 46 -4.51 -9.10 12.98
CA LEU A 46 -3.99 -7.75 13.15
C LEU A 46 -3.28 -7.37 11.85
N GLN A 47 -3.82 -6.39 11.14
CA GLN A 47 -3.18 -5.77 10.01
C GLN A 47 -2.33 -4.59 10.52
N LEU A 48 -1.05 -4.61 10.21
CA LEU A 48 -0.09 -3.55 10.51
C LEU A 48 0.34 -2.88 9.21
N THR A 49 0.24 -1.55 9.15
CA THR A 49 0.77 -0.77 8.02
C THR A 49 2.11 -0.18 8.43
N PHE A 50 3.17 -0.56 7.72
CA PHE A 50 4.52 -0.04 7.88
C PHE A 50 4.83 0.95 6.77
N GLN A 51 5.27 2.15 7.13
CA GLN A 51 5.78 3.14 6.19
C GLN A 51 7.30 3.20 6.28
N VAL A 52 7.97 2.99 5.16
CA VAL A 52 9.44 3.12 5.07
C VAL A 52 9.82 4.60 5.20
N LEU A 53 10.70 4.91 6.16
CA LEU A 53 11.13 6.27 6.47
C LEU A 53 12.39 6.70 5.70
N ASP A 54 13.20 5.74 5.26
CA ASP A 54 14.52 6.01 4.70
C ASP A 54 14.91 5.05 3.56
N GLY A 55 15.82 5.50 2.71
CA GLY A 55 16.32 4.79 1.53
C GLY A 55 15.51 5.04 0.25
N GLU A 56 15.83 4.26 -0.79
CA GLU A 56 15.22 4.37 -2.14
C GLU A 56 13.70 4.13 -2.14
N TYR A 57 13.20 3.38 -1.15
CA TYR A 57 11.78 3.07 -0.98
C TYR A 57 11.09 3.95 0.08
N LYS A 58 11.68 5.08 0.46
CA LYS A 58 11.07 6.03 1.40
C LYS A 58 9.65 6.40 0.94
N GLY A 59 8.69 6.34 1.88
CA GLY A 59 7.27 6.60 1.65
C GLY A 59 6.47 5.39 1.17
N ARG A 60 7.10 4.25 0.88
CA ARG A 60 6.39 3.00 0.57
C ARG A 60 5.65 2.47 1.79
N LEU A 61 4.44 1.97 1.55
CA LEU A 61 3.60 1.30 2.54
C LEU A 61 3.70 -0.21 2.35
N VAL A 62 3.87 -0.93 3.44
CA VAL A 62 3.94 -2.39 3.50
C VAL A 62 2.90 -2.86 4.51
N TRP A 63 2.10 -3.86 4.15
CA TRP A 63 1.05 -4.40 5.00
C TRP A 63 1.41 -5.82 5.46
N ALA A 64 1.28 -6.08 6.75
CA ALA A 64 1.48 -7.40 7.36
C ALA A 64 0.33 -7.79 8.28
#